data_AF-A0A0K0XU18-F1
#
_entry.id   AF-A0A0K0XU18-F1
#
_cell.length_a   1.000
_cell.length_b   1.000
_cell.length_c   1.000
_cell.angle_alpha   90.00
_cell.angle_beta   90.00
_cell.angle_gamma   90.00
#
_symmetry.space_group_name_H-M   'P 1'
#
loop_
_entity.id
_entity.type
_entity.pdbx_description
1 polymer ?
#
loop_
_entity_poly.entity_id
_entity_poly.type
_entity_poly.pdbx_seq_one_letter_code
_entity_poly.pdbx_strand_id
1 'polypeptide(L)'
;MKLIKTLTLAGLMSVASFTAAQSGMITGGFTGNWFNADTSGQGFQLQVMPGGQAVAFWFTYDADGNQVWLIGNNDIKGNRLEMDMLRPVGARFGANFDPNDVNLQPFGQVVLTFDDCNKGTVSWESNDAQFGSGSMPLERLTASAGVSCTASVADNRSGTDPVMDFRVWLTNDSGIAGAEAKADYESRPGRVEFDVEVEDVPVGDYTLMVDGVERGTIQVQASDDGTEGEIEFSSPQDDSDLLLDFEPLGALIEIMDGSTVMFSGIVDPAFAPPGDDDDDDDDSGAPGFGSSETKINLTNVGPDPDASGDAELEQHASRVEFDVEIEDLDLGSYELWVGGELRAEIEVIQVDGGTEGEVEFRNPVEPGKLLLDFDPLGQLITIEQNGTIFLSAEFPSTPGVGDDDDDEGSDDNGNDDGNNDDDDDDDDDDDDEDEDDEDEDEDEDDEDDDEDDDGDDD
;
A
#
# COMPACT_ATOMS: atom_id res chain seq x y z
N MET A 1 53.68 -18.59 50.25
CA MET A 1 53.53 -17.87 48.97
C MET A 1 52.95 -18.80 47.92
N LYS A 2 51.73 -18.53 47.47
CA LYS A 2 51.18 -18.77 46.11
C LYS A 2 49.73 -18.31 46.16
N LEU A 3 49.43 -17.15 45.56
CA LEU A 3 48.04 -16.73 45.37
C LEU A 3 47.48 -17.54 44.20
N ILE A 4 46.27 -18.07 44.36
CA ILE A 4 45.46 -18.51 43.23
C ILE A 4 44.72 -17.25 42.76
N LYS A 5 45.06 -16.74 41.57
CA LYS A 5 44.22 -15.73 40.91
C LYS A 5 43.03 -16.44 40.31
N THR A 6 41.83 -16.12 40.78
CA THR A 6 40.61 -16.41 40.03
C THR A 6 40.67 -15.62 38.72
N LEU A 7 40.52 -16.29 37.59
CA LEU A 7 40.44 -15.65 36.28
C LEU A 7 38.99 -15.72 35.82
N THR A 8 38.28 -14.60 35.90
CA THR A 8 36.91 -14.49 35.38
C THR A 8 36.98 -14.54 33.85
N LEU A 9 36.51 -15.63 33.26
CA LEU A 9 36.44 -15.76 31.81
C LEU A 9 35.17 -15.05 31.33
N ALA A 10 35.28 -13.79 30.92
CA ALA A 10 34.23 -13.14 30.17
C ALA A 10 34.15 -13.82 28.79
N GLY A 11 33.12 -14.62 28.59
CA GLY A 11 32.81 -15.15 27.27
C GLY A 11 32.20 -14.03 26.43
N LEU A 12 32.85 -13.65 25.33
CA LEU A 12 32.15 -12.95 24.26
C LEU A 12 31.14 -13.93 23.69
N MET A 13 29.87 -13.69 23.97
CA MET A 13 28.77 -14.37 23.31
C MET A 13 28.63 -13.70 21.94
N SER A 14 29.39 -14.20 20.96
CA SER A 14 29.28 -13.74 19.57
C SER A 14 27.91 -14.18 19.08
N VAL A 15 26.95 -13.27 19.06
CA VAL A 15 25.76 -13.41 18.23
C VAL A 15 26.28 -13.47 16.80
N ALA A 16 25.99 -14.58 16.11
CA ALA A 16 26.17 -14.64 14.67
C ALA A 16 24.83 -14.26 14.08
N SER A 17 24.74 -13.06 13.50
CA SER A 17 23.58 -12.66 12.70
C SER A 17 23.50 -13.63 11.54
N PHE A 18 22.46 -14.48 11.54
CA PHE A 18 22.15 -15.35 10.42
C PHE A 18 21.21 -14.56 9.50
N THR A 19 21.77 -13.76 8.60
CA THR A 19 21.02 -13.37 7.41
C THR A 19 20.68 -14.63 6.64
N ALA A 20 19.40 -15.03 6.70
CA ALA A 20 18.87 -16.00 5.76
C ALA A 20 18.99 -15.38 4.35
N ALA A 21 19.57 -16.12 3.41
CA ALA A 21 19.59 -15.67 2.03
C ALA A 21 18.16 -15.72 1.49
N GLN A 22 17.54 -14.55 1.32
CA GLN A 22 16.17 -14.42 0.85
C GLN A 22 16.08 -15.09 -0.53
N SER A 23 15.24 -16.14 -0.60
CA SER A 23 15.21 -17.06 -1.75
C SER A 23 14.16 -16.65 -2.80
N GLY A 24 13.48 -15.53 -2.56
CA GLY A 24 12.39 -15.03 -3.36
C GLY A 24 11.10 -15.84 -3.20
N MET A 25 10.10 -15.49 -4.00
CA MET A 25 8.81 -16.17 -4.09
C MET A 25 8.63 -16.86 -5.47
N ILE A 26 7.76 -17.86 -5.54
CA ILE A 26 7.35 -18.45 -6.82
C ILE A 26 6.41 -17.46 -7.53
N THR A 27 6.87 -16.90 -8.64
CA THR A 27 6.16 -15.91 -9.47
C THR A 27 5.77 -16.48 -10.82
N GLY A 28 5.02 -15.72 -11.63
CA GLY A 28 4.73 -16.03 -13.03
C GLY A 28 5.98 -16.43 -13.83
N GLY A 29 7.14 -15.83 -13.51
CA GLY A 29 8.45 -16.14 -14.08
C GLY A 29 8.91 -17.60 -13.90
N PHE A 30 8.47 -18.31 -12.85
CA PHE A 30 8.84 -19.71 -12.62
C PHE A 30 8.14 -20.68 -13.58
N THR A 31 7.15 -20.21 -14.34
CA THR A 31 6.48 -21.00 -15.40
C THR A 31 7.50 -21.46 -16.45
N GLY A 32 7.57 -22.77 -16.66
CA GLY A 32 8.57 -23.39 -17.53
C GLY A 32 8.80 -24.86 -17.25
N ASN A 33 9.88 -25.40 -17.80
CA ASN A 33 10.34 -26.76 -17.56
C ASN A 33 11.54 -26.72 -16.62
N TRP A 34 11.59 -27.64 -15.66
CA TRP A 34 12.61 -27.76 -14.62
C TRP A 34 13.11 -29.19 -14.56
N PHE A 35 14.40 -29.44 -14.45
CA PHE A 35 14.98 -30.78 -14.56
C PHE A 35 16.20 -30.98 -13.67
N ASN A 36 16.53 -32.23 -13.34
CA ASN A 36 17.81 -32.56 -12.72
C ASN A 36 18.83 -32.89 -13.83
N ALA A 37 19.93 -32.15 -13.91
CA ALA A 37 20.97 -32.35 -14.92
C ALA A 37 21.63 -33.75 -14.86
N ASP A 38 21.89 -34.28 -13.66
CA ASP A 38 22.46 -35.63 -13.47
C ASP A 38 21.54 -36.74 -13.99
N THR A 39 20.23 -36.47 -14.11
CA THR A 39 19.23 -37.40 -14.61
C THR A 39 18.42 -36.80 -15.77
N SER A 40 19.09 -36.07 -16.67
CA SER A 40 18.45 -35.43 -17.82
C SER A 40 17.62 -36.44 -18.63
N GLY A 41 16.31 -36.17 -18.74
CA GLY A 41 15.30 -37.12 -19.25
C GLY A 41 14.09 -37.31 -18.31
N GLN A 42 14.19 -36.84 -17.06
CA GLN A 42 13.06 -36.60 -16.16
C GLN A 42 13.04 -35.15 -15.68
N GLY A 43 11.87 -34.64 -15.30
CA GLY A 43 11.68 -33.25 -14.87
C GLY A 43 10.22 -32.83 -14.75
N PHE A 44 10.00 -31.60 -14.32
CA PHE A 44 8.70 -30.97 -14.14
C PHE A 44 8.40 -30.01 -15.29
N GLN A 45 7.16 -29.98 -15.77
CA GLN A 45 6.57 -28.74 -16.26
C GLN A 45 5.86 -28.08 -15.09
N LEU A 46 6.19 -26.82 -14.80
CA LEU A 46 5.53 -25.96 -13.83
C LEU A 46 4.77 -24.87 -14.58
N GLN A 47 3.51 -24.64 -14.22
CA GLN A 47 2.74 -23.49 -14.65
C GLN A 47 2.17 -22.78 -13.42
N VAL A 48 2.54 -21.52 -13.25
CA VAL A 48 1.91 -20.61 -12.29
C VAL A 48 0.64 -20.04 -12.92
N MET A 49 -0.37 -19.80 -12.10
CA MET A 49 -1.73 -19.42 -12.48
C MET A 49 -2.21 -18.23 -11.62
N PRO A 50 -3.19 -17.45 -12.10
CA PRO A 50 -3.77 -16.35 -11.31
C PRO A 50 -4.28 -16.81 -9.94
N GLY A 51 -4.23 -15.91 -8.95
CA GLY A 51 -4.66 -16.20 -7.58
C GLY A 51 -3.66 -17.05 -6.77
N GLY A 52 -2.35 -16.92 -7.06
CA GLY A 52 -1.30 -17.58 -6.27
C GLY A 52 -1.26 -19.10 -6.38
N GLN A 53 -1.82 -19.70 -7.44
CA GLN A 53 -1.85 -21.15 -7.61
C GLN A 53 -0.81 -21.63 -8.63
N ALA A 54 -0.39 -22.89 -8.50
CA ALA A 54 0.43 -23.55 -9.52
C ALA A 54 0.02 -25.00 -9.75
N VAL A 55 0.22 -25.46 -11.00
CA VAL A 55 0.07 -26.85 -11.43
C VAL A 55 1.41 -27.38 -11.91
N ALA A 56 1.74 -28.61 -11.51
CA ALA A 56 2.98 -29.28 -11.88
C ALA A 56 2.73 -30.65 -12.50
N PHE A 57 3.46 -30.94 -13.58
CA PHE A 57 3.48 -32.23 -14.27
C PHE A 57 4.87 -32.84 -14.16
N TRP A 58 5.06 -33.85 -13.30
CA TRP A 58 6.35 -34.54 -13.16
C TRP A 58 6.42 -35.70 -14.16
N PHE A 59 7.32 -35.60 -15.14
CA PHE A 59 7.68 -36.69 -16.05
C PHE A 59 8.88 -37.45 -15.48
N THR A 60 8.70 -38.75 -15.21
CA THR A 60 9.70 -39.63 -14.58
C THR A 60 9.53 -41.09 -15.06
N TYR A 61 10.15 -42.04 -14.38
CA TYR A 61 10.14 -43.47 -14.71
C TYR A 61 9.87 -44.32 -13.45
N ASP A 62 9.17 -45.44 -13.60
CA ASP A 62 9.07 -46.45 -12.53
C ASP A 62 10.28 -47.40 -12.50
N ALA A 63 10.36 -48.25 -11.48
CA ALA A 63 11.50 -49.14 -11.23
C ALA A 63 11.77 -50.18 -12.33
N ASP A 64 10.79 -50.47 -13.19
CA ASP A 64 10.93 -51.32 -14.38
C ASP A 64 11.35 -50.50 -15.63
N GLY A 65 11.46 -49.17 -15.53
CA GLY A 65 11.86 -48.26 -16.59
C GLY A 65 10.72 -47.79 -17.50
N ASN A 66 9.45 -47.96 -17.10
CA ASN A 66 8.32 -47.43 -17.86
C ASN A 66 8.15 -45.94 -17.57
N GLN A 67 7.74 -45.15 -18.57
CA GLN A 67 7.45 -43.73 -18.39
C GLN A 67 6.22 -43.51 -17.49
N VAL A 68 6.31 -42.52 -16.62
CA VAL A 68 5.25 -42.09 -15.71
C VAL A 68 5.12 -40.58 -15.79
N TRP A 69 3.88 -40.08 -15.85
CA TRP A 69 3.57 -38.69 -15.56
C TRP A 69 2.72 -38.62 -14.30
N LEU A 70 3.03 -37.67 -13.44
CA LEU A 70 2.32 -37.36 -12.21
C LEU A 70 1.78 -35.92 -12.32
N ILE A 71 0.60 -35.67 -11.79
CA ILE A 71 -0.07 -34.37 -11.88
C ILE A 71 -0.55 -33.96 -10.49
N GLY A 72 -0.34 -32.70 -10.14
CA GLY A 72 -0.90 -32.09 -8.93
C GLY A 72 -0.86 -30.57 -9.04
N ASN A 73 -1.63 -29.91 -8.18
CA ASN A 73 -1.71 -28.46 -8.10
C ASN A 73 -1.99 -28.06 -6.64
N ASN A 74 -1.51 -26.90 -6.23
CA ASN A 74 -1.86 -26.31 -4.94
C ASN A 74 -1.56 -24.80 -4.95
N ASP A 75 -1.86 -24.14 -3.84
CA ASP A 75 -1.48 -22.75 -3.57
C ASP A 75 0.04 -22.63 -3.31
N ILE A 76 0.64 -21.56 -3.81
CA ILE A 76 2.05 -21.17 -3.60
C ILE A 76 2.23 -20.60 -2.19
N LYS A 77 3.39 -20.83 -1.57
CA LYS A 77 3.77 -20.27 -0.26
C LYS A 77 5.23 -19.83 -0.28
N GLY A 78 5.47 -18.55 -0.59
CA GLY A 78 6.82 -18.02 -0.81
C GLY A 78 7.55 -18.81 -1.91
N ASN A 79 8.77 -19.29 -1.63
CA ASN A 79 9.54 -20.15 -2.53
C ASN A 79 9.04 -21.62 -2.63
N ARG A 80 7.94 -22.01 -1.97
CA ARG A 80 7.52 -23.40 -1.79
C ARG A 80 6.18 -23.72 -2.45
N LEU A 81 6.09 -24.89 -3.09
CA LEU A 81 4.86 -25.46 -3.65
C LEU A 81 4.72 -26.94 -3.26
N GLU A 82 3.81 -27.21 -2.34
CA GLU A 82 3.57 -28.52 -1.71
C GLU A 82 2.28 -29.14 -2.27
N MET A 83 2.35 -30.31 -2.92
CA MET A 83 1.24 -30.88 -3.70
C MET A 83 1.03 -32.37 -3.40
N ASP A 84 -0.23 -32.78 -3.26
CA ASP A 84 -0.63 -34.19 -3.39
C ASP A 84 -0.68 -34.57 -4.88
N MET A 85 0.24 -35.42 -5.32
CA MET A 85 0.33 -35.82 -6.73
C MET A 85 -0.49 -37.08 -7.04
N LEU A 86 -1.02 -37.14 -8.26
CA LEU A 86 -1.82 -38.25 -8.79
C LEU A 86 -1.17 -38.84 -10.06
N ARG A 87 -1.20 -40.15 -10.23
CA ARG A 87 -0.78 -40.89 -11.44
C ARG A 87 -2.02 -41.32 -12.25
N PRO A 88 -2.32 -40.73 -13.41
CA PRO A 88 -3.40 -41.18 -14.29
C PRO A 88 -3.02 -42.49 -14.99
N VAL A 89 -3.86 -43.51 -14.91
CA VAL A 89 -3.66 -44.81 -15.58
C VAL A 89 -4.95 -45.36 -16.21
N GLY A 90 -4.82 -46.45 -16.98
CA GLY A 90 -5.94 -47.30 -17.44
C GLY A 90 -6.47 -47.00 -18.84
N ALA A 91 -6.82 -45.74 -19.12
CA ALA A 91 -7.41 -45.32 -20.39
C ALA A 91 -6.48 -45.48 -21.61
N ARG A 92 -7.05 -45.42 -22.82
CA ARG A 92 -6.37 -45.68 -24.10
C ARG A 92 -6.55 -44.54 -25.10
N PHE A 93 -5.55 -44.32 -25.94
CA PHE A 93 -5.62 -43.30 -27.00
C PHE A 93 -6.64 -43.63 -28.12
N GLY A 94 -7.26 -42.58 -28.67
CA GLY A 94 -8.08 -42.64 -29.87
C GLY A 94 -9.46 -43.28 -29.66
N ALA A 95 -9.98 -43.98 -30.67
CA ALA A 95 -11.34 -44.53 -30.68
C ALA A 95 -11.62 -45.67 -29.66
N ASN A 96 -10.65 -46.01 -28.81
CA ASN A 96 -10.81 -46.93 -27.68
C ASN A 96 -10.71 -46.21 -26.32
N PHE A 97 -10.79 -44.88 -26.30
CA PHE A 97 -10.87 -44.10 -25.06
C PHE A 97 -12.25 -44.28 -24.43
N ASP A 98 -12.28 -44.82 -23.21
CA ASP A 98 -13.43 -44.78 -22.32
C ASP A 98 -13.05 -43.91 -21.10
N PRO A 99 -13.80 -42.83 -20.76
CA PRO A 99 -13.50 -42.02 -19.58
C PRO A 99 -13.61 -42.82 -18.27
N ASN A 100 -14.35 -43.94 -18.23
CA ASN A 100 -14.46 -44.80 -17.05
C ASN A 100 -13.21 -45.67 -16.83
N ASP A 101 -12.33 -45.81 -17.83
CA ASP A 101 -11.02 -46.47 -17.68
C ASP A 101 -9.97 -45.53 -17.08
N VAL A 102 -10.25 -44.22 -16.91
CA VAL A 102 -9.34 -43.26 -16.27
C VAL A 102 -9.35 -43.47 -14.76
N ASN A 103 -8.24 -43.96 -14.21
CA ASN A 103 -8.04 -44.12 -12.77
C ASN A 103 -6.92 -43.19 -12.30
N LEU A 104 -7.20 -42.30 -11.35
CA LEU A 104 -6.23 -41.42 -10.71
C LEU A 104 -5.70 -42.10 -9.44
N GLN A 105 -4.52 -42.71 -9.52
CA GLN A 105 -3.88 -43.36 -8.38
C GLN A 105 -3.14 -42.33 -7.53
N PRO A 106 -3.37 -42.25 -6.20
CA PRO A 106 -2.60 -41.37 -5.33
C PRO A 106 -1.11 -41.75 -5.35
N PHE A 107 -0.26 -40.81 -5.79
CA PHE A 107 1.19 -40.99 -5.74
C PHE A 107 1.73 -40.71 -4.34
N GLY A 108 1.24 -39.64 -3.69
CA GLY A 108 1.77 -39.11 -2.43
C GLY A 108 2.22 -37.65 -2.58
N GLN A 109 2.83 -37.10 -1.54
CA GLN A 109 3.22 -35.70 -1.52
C GLN A 109 4.51 -35.47 -2.32
N VAL A 110 4.54 -34.40 -3.10
CA VAL A 110 5.73 -33.86 -3.75
C VAL A 110 5.82 -32.38 -3.42
N VAL A 111 7.01 -31.90 -3.07
CA VAL A 111 7.24 -30.50 -2.72
C VAL A 111 8.39 -29.93 -3.50
N LEU A 112 8.12 -28.86 -4.24
CA LEU A 112 9.12 -28.00 -4.85
C LEU A 112 9.48 -26.90 -3.84
N THR A 113 10.75 -26.53 -3.78
CA THR A 113 11.24 -25.38 -3.02
C THR A 113 12.37 -24.76 -3.83
N PHE A 114 12.30 -23.47 -4.11
CA PHE A 114 13.23 -22.79 -5.01
C PHE A 114 14.29 -21.99 -4.24
N ASP A 115 15.51 -21.97 -4.79
CA ASP A 115 16.65 -21.25 -4.24
C ASP A 115 16.85 -19.91 -4.98
N ASP A 116 16.55 -19.89 -6.28
CA ASP A 116 16.52 -18.70 -7.15
C ASP A 116 15.70 -18.98 -8.43
N CYS A 117 15.53 -17.97 -9.29
CA CYS A 117 14.84 -18.06 -10.59
C CYS A 117 15.37 -19.11 -11.59
N ASN A 118 16.46 -19.82 -11.28
CA ASN A 118 17.05 -20.88 -12.10
C ASN A 118 17.37 -22.17 -11.31
N LYS A 119 17.26 -22.19 -9.98
CA LYS A 119 17.58 -23.34 -9.12
C LYS A 119 16.49 -23.64 -8.09
N GLY A 120 16.36 -24.92 -7.76
CA GLY A 120 15.56 -25.37 -6.63
C GLY A 120 15.87 -26.81 -6.25
N THR A 121 15.06 -27.34 -5.35
CA THR A 121 15.06 -28.74 -4.93
C THR A 121 13.63 -29.28 -4.95
N VAL A 122 13.47 -30.51 -5.40
CA VAL A 122 12.26 -31.30 -5.15
C VAL A 122 12.50 -32.30 -4.03
N SER A 123 11.49 -32.53 -3.20
CA SER A 123 11.38 -33.67 -2.29
C SER A 123 10.06 -34.41 -2.50
N TRP A 124 9.98 -35.68 -2.15
CA TRP A 124 8.75 -36.47 -2.26
C TRP A 124 8.65 -37.57 -1.21
N GLU A 125 7.42 -37.94 -0.86
CA GLU A 125 7.05 -39.12 -0.08
C GLU A 125 5.93 -39.88 -0.81
N SER A 126 6.24 -41.05 -1.39
CA SER A 126 5.30 -41.81 -2.19
C SER A 126 4.59 -42.94 -1.41
N ASN A 127 3.28 -43.05 -1.65
CA ASN A 127 2.45 -44.19 -1.27
C ASN A 127 2.78 -45.46 -2.08
N ASP A 128 3.46 -45.33 -3.22
CA ASP A 128 3.92 -46.46 -4.03
C ASP A 128 5.37 -46.81 -3.67
N ALA A 129 5.56 -48.01 -3.12
CA ALA A 129 6.84 -48.53 -2.66
C ALA A 129 7.90 -48.70 -3.78
N GLN A 130 7.54 -48.51 -5.05
CA GLN A 130 8.47 -48.43 -6.17
C GLN A 130 9.25 -47.10 -6.22
N PHE A 131 8.68 -46.02 -5.68
CA PHE A 131 9.27 -44.67 -5.69
C PHE A 131 9.77 -44.24 -4.31
N GLY A 132 9.12 -44.70 -3.23
CA GLY A 132 9.52 -44.41 -1.85
C GLY A 132 9.54 -42.91 -1.54
N SER A 133 10.44 -42.48 -0.64
CA SER A 133 10.71 -41.06 -0.38
C SER A 133 12.10 -40.68 -0.91
N GLY A 134 12.29 -39.44 -1.34
CA GLY A 134 13.56 -38.96 -1.90
C GLY A 134 13.59 -37.46 -2.15
N SER A 135 14.70 -36.99 -2.73
CA SER A 135 14.91 -35.61 -3.13
C SER A 135 15.96 -35.51 -4.24
N MET A 136 15.87 -34.48 -5.09
CA MET A 136 16.89 -34.15 -6.09
C MET A 136 16.89 -32.64 -6.40
N PRO A 137 18.02 -32.05 -6.82
CA PRO A 137 18.07 -30.67 -7.29
C PRO A 137 17.31 -30.50 -8.61
N LEU A 138 16.92 -29.26 -8.91
CA LEU A 138 16.29 -28.82 -10.14
C LEU A 138 17.00 -27.58 -10.70
N GLU A 139 17.19 -27.57 -12.01
CA GLU A 139 17.65 -26.44 -12.81
C GLU A 139 16.52 -26.03 -13.78
N ARG A 140 16.39 -24.73 -14.08
CA ARG A 140 15.41 -24.23 -15.06
C ARG A 140 15.89 -24.49 -16.49
N LEU A 141 15.09 -25.21 -17.26
CA LEU A 141 15.37 -25.59 -18.66
C LEU A 141 14.77 -24.61 -19.67
N THR A 142 13.66 -23.95 -19.34
CA THR A 142 12.98 -22.99 -20.24
C THR A 142 12.38 -21.82 -19.47
N ALA A 143 12.50 -20.61 -20.02
CA ALA A 143 11.72 -19.44 -19.63
C ALA A 143 10.54 -19.21 -20.60
N SER A 144 9.47 -18.60 -20.11
CA SER A 144 8.42 -18.02 -20.96
C SER A 144 8.95 -16.75 -21.64
N ALA A 145 8.79 -16.64 -22.96
CA ALA A 145 9.24 -15.47 -23.70
C ALA A 145 8.39 -14.23 -23.35
N GLY A 146 9.05 -13.12 -23.01
CA GLY A 146 8.38 -11.89 -22.57
C GLY A 146 7.91 -11.90 -21.10
N VAL A 147 8.36 -12.86 -20.29
CA VAL A 147 8.09 -12.91 -18.84
C VAL A 147 9.42 -12.86 -18.10
N SER A 148 9.57 -11.84 -17.24
CA SER A 148 10.73 -11.71 -16.35
C SER A 148 10.77 -12.80 -15.29
N CYS A 149 11.91 -12.92 -14.60
CA CYS A 149 11.99 -13.67 -13.35
C CYS A 149 13.01 -12.99 -12.46
N THR A 150 12.52 -12.36 -11.40
CA THR A 150 13.24 -11.73 -10.29
C THR A 150 13.01 -12.47 -8.97
N ALA A 151 11.97 -13.32 -8.92
CA ALA A 151 11.47 -13.98 -7.70
C ALA A 151 10.93 -12.98 -6.66
N SER A 152 10.35 -11.88 -7.12
CA SER A 152 9.72 -10.82 -6.30
C SER A 152 8.43 -10.32 -6.95
N VAL A 153 7.60 -9.57 -6.22
CA VAL A 153 6.21 -9.26 -6.59
C VAL A 153 6.00 -8.69 -8.00
N ALA A 154 6.92 -7.86 -8.51
CA ALA A 154 6.84 -7.26 -9.84
C ALA A 154 6.76 -8.29 -11.00
N ASP A 155 7.25 -9.52 -10.81
CA ASP A 155 7.07 -10.62 -11.78
C ASP A 155 5.59 -11.05 -11.96
N ASN A 156 4.73 -10.76 -10.97
CA ASN A 156 3.31 -11.11 -10.96
C ASN A 156 2.41 -9.94 -11.40
N ARG A 157 2.90 -8.70 -11.33
CA ARG A 157 2.14 -7.51 -11.72
C ARG A 157 1.93 -7.45 -13.24
N SER A 158 0.82 -6.87 -13.66
CA SER A 158 0.47 -6.63 -15.06
C SER A 158 0.57 -5.14 -15.43
N GLY A 159 0.84 -4.83 -16.69
CA GLY A 159 0.76 -3.46 -17.23
C GLY A 159 -0.68 -2.90 -17.35
N THR A 160 -1.63 -3.51 -16.65
CA THR A 160 -3.02 -3.06 -16.48
C THR A 160 -3.46 -3.05 -15.01
N ASP A 161 -2.54 -3.34 -14.08
CA ASP A 161 -2.73 -3.09 -12.66
C ASP A 161 -2.70 -1.57 -12.42
N PRO A 162 -3.35 -1.05 -11.35
CA PRO A 162 -3.23 0.35 -11.01
C PRO A 162 -1.77 0.72 -10.69
N VAL A 163 -1.39 1.93 -11.08
CA VAL A 163 -0.34 2.64 -10.34
C VAL A 163 -0.94 2.97 -8.97
N MET A 164 -0.15 2.75 -7.92
CA MET A 164 -0.52 3.13 -6.56
C MET A 164 0.74 3.69 -5.91
N ASP A 165 0.59 4.79 -5.20
CA ASP A 165 1.54 5.36 -4.26
C ASP A 165 0.67 5.67 -3.04
N PHE A 166 1.04 5.22 -1.83
CA PHE A 166 0.32 5.57 -0.61
C PHE A 166 1.09 5.16 0.65
N ARG A 167 0.78 5.86 1.75
CA ARG A 167 1.20 5.54 3.11
C ARG A 167 0.01 5.08 3.95
N VAL A 168 0.23 4.13 4.85
CA VAL A 168 -0.72 3.77 5.92
C VAL A 168 -0.06 3.99 7.28
N TRP A 169 -0.68 4.79 8.13
CA TRP A 169 -0.26 4.96 9.53
C TRP A 169 -0.67 3.74 10.35
N LEU A 170 0.26 3.19 11.14
CA LEU A 170 0.04 1.99 11.94
C LEU A 170 -0.51 2.35 13.34
N THR A 171 -1.46 1.57 13.84
CA THR A 171 -2.05 1.75 15.17
C THR A 171 -0.99 1.50 16.24
N ASN A 172 -0.71 2.49 17.10
CA ASN A 172 0.20 2.37 18.23
C ASN A 172 -0.41 1.54 19.37
N ASP A 173 -0.07 0.25 19.40
CA ASP A 173 -0.41 -0.71 20.47
C ASP A 173 0.55 -0.64 21.67
N SER A 174 1.71 0.01 21.52
CA SER A 174 2.79 0.02 22.52
C SER A 174 2.44 0.75 23.83
N GLY A 175 1.53 1.73 23.76
CA GLY A 175 1.23 2.64 24.87
C GLY A 175 2.33 3.66 25.18
N ILE A 176 3.31 3.83 24.28
CA ILE A 176 4.28 4.93 24.32
C ILE A 176 3.63 6.13 23.62
N ALA A 177 3.37 7.21 24.36
CA ALA A 177 2.78 8.43 23.80
C ALA A 177 3.80 9.18 22.93
N GLY A 178 3.41 9.55 21.71
CA GLY A 178 4.28 10.17 20.70
C GLY A 178 5.05 9.18 19.83
N ALA A 179 5.04 7.88 20.15
CA ALA A 179 5.61 6.88 19.26
C ALA A 179 4.70 6.64 18.06
N GLU A 180 5.28 6.63 16.86
CA GLU A 180 4.55 6.58 15.59
C GLU A 180 5.23 5.57 14.65
N ALA A 181 4.46 5.03 13.70
CA ALA A 181 4.98 4.15 12.67
C ALA A 181 4.08 4.20 11.44
N LYS A 182 4.69 4.03 10.27
CA LYS A 182 4.01 4.12 8.97
C LYS A 182 4.54 3.05 8.03
N ALA A 183 3.72 2.67 7.05
CA ALA A 183 4.05 1.73 6.01
C ALA A 183 3.72 2.33 4.65
N ASP A 184 4.74 2.54 3.82
CA ASP A 184 4.67 3.16 2.50
C ASP A 184 4.66 2.06 1.42
N TYR A 185 3.96 2.28 0.31
CA TYR A 185 3.83 1.29 -0.77
C TYR A 185 3.77 1.95 -2.16
N GLU A 186 4.90 1.91 -2.89
CA GLU A 186 4.97 2.33 -4.29
C GLU A 186 4.71 1.14 -5.23
N SER A 187 3.95 1.36 -6.29
CA SER A 187 3.59 0.35 -7.29
C SER A 187 3.52 0.97 -8.68
N ARG A 188 4.64 0.97 -9.41
CA ARG A 188 4.72 1.41 -10.82
C ARG A 188 4.91 0.21 -11.79
N PRO A 189 4.73 0.37 -13.11
CA PRO A 189 4.78 -0.75 -14.05
C PRO A 189 6.14 -1.46 -14.14
N GLY A 190 6.31 -2.52 -13.35
CA GLY A 190 7.53 -3.31 -13.26
C GLY A 190 8.48 -2.92 -12.13
N ARG A 191 8.05 -2.06 -11.19
CA ARG A 191 8.75 -1.78 -9.91
C ARG A 191 7.71 -1.68 -8.78
N VAL A 192 8.02 -2.25 -7.63
CA VAL A 192 7.22 -2.13 -6.40
C VAL A 192 8.17 -1.91 -5.24
N GLU A 193 7.89 -0.93 -4.39
CA GLU A 193 8.56 -0.69 -3.11
C GLU A 193 7.59 -0.90 -1.95
N PHE A 194 8.12 -1.18 -0.78
CA PHE A 194 7.36 -1.33 0.45
C PHE A 194 8.27 -1.10 1.65
N ASP A 195 8.02 -0.02 2.36
CA ASP A 195 8.97 0.51 3.34
C ASP A 195 8.25 0.78 4.66
N VAL A 196 8.91 0.49 5.78
CA VAL A 196 8.27 0.61 7.11
C VAL A 196 9.19 1.38 8.05
N GLU A 197 8.72 2.54 8.51
CA GLU A 197 9.44 3.43 9.41
C GLU A 197 8.78 3.48 10.80
N VAL A 198 9.59 3.66 11.83
CA VAL A 198 9.19 3.76 13.24
C VAL A 198 9.91 4.91 13.93
N GLU A 199 9.14 5.79 14.56
CA GLU A 199 9.60 7.01 15.21
C GLU A 199 9.24 7.03 16.72
N ASP A 200 10.03 7.76 17.51
CA ASP A 200 9.89 7.99 18.96
C ASP A 200 9.78 6.74 19.87
N VAL A 201 10.25 5.58 19.40
CA VAL A 201 10.45 4.36 20.22
C VAL A 201 11.90 4.19 20.73
N PRO A 202 12.11 3.51 21.88
CA PRO A 202 13.45 3.30 22.42
C PRO A 202 14.42 2.55 21.47
N VAL A 203 15.57 3.17 21.18
CA VAL A 203 16.72 2.60 20.44
C VAL A 203 16.90 1.09 20.68
N GLY A 204 16.74 0.30 19.62
CA GLY A 204 16.67 -1.16 19.70
C GLY A 204 16.41 -1.85 18.36
N ASP A 205 16.47 -3.19 18.38
CA ASP A 205 16.14 -4.07 17.26
C ASP A 205 14.65 -4.47 17.35
N TYR A 206 13.81 -4.04 16.39
CA TYR A 206 12.38 -4.37 16.32
C TYR A 206 12.11 -5.32 15.15
N THR A 207 11.20 -6.30 15.31
CA THR A 207 10.94 -7.30 14.25
C THR A 207 9.70 -6.95 13.44
N LEU A 208 9.84 -6.86 12.11
CA LEU A 208 8.72 -6.70 11.19
C LEU A 208 8.09 -8.06 10.88
N MET A 209 6.78 -8.18 11.09
CA MET A 209 5.95 -9.32 10.70
C MET A 209 4.95 -8.90 9.61
N VAL A 210 4.77 -9.76 8.61
CA VAL A 210 3.74 -9.60 7.55
C VAL A 210 2.96 -10.91 7.44
N ASP A 211 1.65 -10.87 7.70
CA ASP A 211 0.78 -12.04 7.89
C ASP A 211 1.34 -13.06 8.92
N GLY A 212 2.00 -12.54 9.98
CA GLY A 212 2.66 -13.35 11.00
C GLY A 212 3.94 -14.06 10.54
N VAL A 213 4.52 -13.66 9.40
CA VAL A 213 5.83 -14.11 8.89
C VAL A 213 6.86 -13.02 9.12
N GLU A 214 7.94 -13.35 9.84
CA GLU A 214 9.10 -12.49 10.05
C GLU A 214 9.75 -12.09 8.71
N ARG A 215 9.86 -10.79 8.44
CA ARG A 215 10.45 -10.23 7.21
C ARG A 215 11.82 -9.58 7.42
N GLY A 216 12.05 -9.00 8.58
CA GLY A 216 13.35 -8.39 8.89
C GLY A 216 13.40 -7.73 10.26
N THR A 217 14.41 -6.90 10.46
CA THR A 217 14.65 -6.18 11.72
C THR A 217 14.84 -4.71 11.42
N ILE A 218 13.92 -3.88 11.93
CA ILE A 218 14.01 -2.43 11.96
C ILE A 218 15.02 -2.05 13.04
N GLN A 219 16.05 -1.28 12.70
CA GLN A 219 17.13 -0.91 13.63
C GLN A 219 16.97 0.53 14.10
N VAL A 220 16.13 0.74 15.12
CA VAL A 220 15.85 2.09 15.64
C VAL A 220 17.09 2.65 16.33
N GLN A 221 17.52 3.83 15.88
CA GLN A 221 18.68 4.58 16.36
C GLN A 221 18.24 5.93 16.94
N ALA A 222 19.19 6.78 17.30
CA ALA A 222 18.92 8.13 17.81
C ALA A 222 19.52 9.17 16.86
N SER A 223 18.71 10.15 16.48
CA SER A 223 19.07 11.23 15.57
C SER A 223 19.19 12.57 16.30
N ASP A 224 19.22 13.67 15.56
CA ASP A 224 19.19 15.02 16.15
C ASP A 224 17.77 15.46 16.56
N ASP A 225 16.73 14.89 15.91
CA ASP A 225 15.32 15.26 16.14
C ASP A 225 14.55 14.25 17.02
N GLY A 226 14.94 12.97 17.05
CA GLY A 226 14.32 11.97 17.93
C GLY A 226 15.00 10.60 17.94
N THR A 227 14.20 9.55 17.75
CA THR A 227 14.66 8.18 17.53
C THR A 227 13.87 7.56 16.38
N GLU A 228 14.58 7.18 15.32
CA GLU A 228 14.02 6.73 14.03
C GLU A 228 14.60 5.37 13.63
N GLY A 229 13.88 4.61 12.81
CA GLY A 229 14.39 3.38 12.22
C GLY A 229 13.50 2.89 11.08
N GLU A 230 14.13 2.62 9.94
CA GLU A 230 13.50 2.18 8.70
C GLU A 230 13.75 0.68 8.41
N ILE A 231 12.98 0.12 7.48
CA ILE A 231 13.32 -1.10 6.74
C ILE A 231 12.70 -1.03 5.34
N GLU A 232 13.56 -1.12 4.32
CA GLU A 232 13.20 -0.91 2.92
C GLU A 232 13.11 -2.25 2.16
N PHE A 233 12.12 -2.39 1.26
CA PHE A 233 11.97 -3.58 0.41
C PHE A 233 11.60 -3.23 -1.04
N SER A 234 12.38 -3.69 -2.02
CA SER A 234 12.13 -3.42 -3.44
C SER A 234 12.01 -4.68 -4.33
N SER A 235 11.22 -4.54 -5.40
CA SER A 235 11.01 -5.54 -6.45
C SER A 235 11.03 -4.88 -7.82
N PRO A 236 12.01 -5.17 -8.70
CA PRO A 236 13.24 -5.94 -8.44
C PRO A 236 14.09 -5.28 -7.34
N GLN A 237 14.91 -6.06 -6.66
CA GLN A 237 15.81 -5.55 -5.61
C GLN A 237 16.78 -4.50 -6.15
N ASP A 238 16.88 -3.36 -5.47
CA ASP A 238 17.89 -2.33 -5.66
C ASP A 238 19.14 -2.57 -4.78
N ASP A 239 20.08 -1.61 -4.73
CA ASP A 239 21.43 -1.81 -4.18
C ASP A 239 21.49 -2.08 -2.64
N SER A 240 20.63 -1.42 -1.85
CA SER A 240 20.66 -1.43 -0.37
C SER A 240 19.64 -2.38 0.27
N ASP A 241 18.49 -2.46 -0.38
CA ASP A 241 17.20 -2.79 0.20
C ASP A 241 16.99 -4.31 0.25
N LEU A 242 15.96 -4.76 0.97
CA LEU A 242 15.60 -6.17 1.01
C LEU A 242 14.77 -6.56 -0.23
N LEU A 243 14.78 -7.84 -0.61
CA LEU A 243 13.98 -8.29 -1.76
C LEU A 243 12.50 -8.32 -1.34
N LEU A 244 11.62 -7.64 -2.07
CA LEU A 244 10.18 -7.71 -1.81
C LEU A 244 9.58 -9.04 -2.33
N ASP A 245 9.82 -10.13 -1.57
CA ASP A 245 9.39 -11.51 -1.85
C ASP A 245 8.03 -11.90 -1.25
N PHE A 246 7.19 -10.89 -1.02
CA PHE A 246 5.84 -11.02 -0.49
C PHE A 246 4.97 -9.88 -0.98
N GLU A 247 3.66 -10.15 -1.09
CA GLU A 247 2.67 -9.11 -1.33
C GLU A 247 2.36 -8.42 0.01
N PRO A 248 2.57 -7.10 0.15
CA PRO A 248 2.11 -6.33 1.30
C PRO A 248 0.62 -6.00 1.20
N LEU A 249 0.11 -5.79 -0.03
CA LEU A 249 -1.24 -5.28 -0.28
C LEU A 249 -2.32 -6.22 0.29
N GLY A 250 -3.09 -5.69 1.25
CA GLY A 250 -4.11 -6.41 2.01
C GLY A 250 -3.59 -7.31 3.15
N ALA A 251 -2.28 -7.34 3.40
CA ALA A 251 -1.66 -8.12 4.47
C ALA A 251 -1.71 -7.38 5.82
N LEU A 252 -1.70 -8.13 6.93
CA LEU A 252 -1.53 -7.58 8.27
C LEU A 252 -0.04 -7.34 8.56
N ILE A 253 0.31 -6.11 8.91
CA ILE A 253 1.62 -5.71 9.41
C ILE A 253 1.59 -5.68 10.94
N GLU A 254 2.59 -6.26 11.59
CA GLU A 254 2.84 -6.10 13.03
C GLU A 254 4.33 -5.77 13.26
N ILE A 255 4.62 -4.73 14.04
CA ILE A 255 5.98 -4.37 14.47
C ILE A 255 6.17 -4.81 15.92
N MET A 256 7.23 -5.57 16.21
CA MET A 256 7.34 -6.35 17.44
C MET A 256 8.56 -6.00 18.30
N ASP A 257 8.35 -5.74 19.60
CA ASP A 257 9.39 -5.90 20.65
C ASP A 257 9.30 -7.32 21.21
N GLY A 258 10.05 -8.23 20.59
CA GLY A 258 10.28 -9.62 21.01
C GLY A 258 9.06 -10.55 21.01
N SER A 259 8.04 -10.23 21.79
CA SER A 259 6.72 -10.89 21.77
C SER A 259 5.57 -9.93 22.09
N THR A 260 5.79 -8.63 21.94
CA THR A 260 4.83 -7.54 22.18
C THR A 260 4.59 -6.84 20.85
N VAL A 261 3.34 -6.70 20.43
CA VAL A 261 2.96 -5.82 19.32
C VAL A 261 3.18 -4.39 19.78
N MET A 262 3.96 -3.63 19.03
CA MET A 262 4.22 -2.19 19.25
C MET A 262 3.33 -1.36 18.33
N PHE A 263 3.18 -1.81 17.09
CA PHE A 263 2.28 -1.22 16.10
C PHE A 263 1.62 -2.30 15.25
N SER A 264 0.39 -2.07 14.78
CA SER A 264 -0.31 -2.95 13.83
C SER A 264 -1.15 -2.19 12.80
N GLY A 265 -1.31 -2.75 11.60
CA GLY A 265 -2.10 -2.14 10.53
C GLY A 265 -2.25 -3.03 9.31
N ILE A 266 -3.08 -2.64 8.34
CA ILE A 266 -3.29 -3.37 7.07
C ILE A 266 -2.85 -2.45 5.93
N VAL A 267 -2.01 -2.94 5.01
CA VAL A 267 -1.57 -2.16 3.84
C VAL A 267 -2.69 -2.20 2.78
N ASP A 268 -3.70 -1.37 2.93
CA ASP A 268 -4.79 -1.19 1.97
C ASP A 268 -4.96 0.31 1.74
N PRO A 269 -5.06 0.81 0.49
CA PRO A 269 -5.29 2.23 0.23
C PRO A 269 -6.62 2.73 0.85
N ALA A 270 -7.55 1.85 1.21
CA ALA A 270 -8.74 2.22 2.00
C ALA A 270 -8.43 2.62 3.47
N PHE A 271 -7.18 2.49 3.92
CA PHE A 271 -6.67 2.98 5.22
C PHE A 271 -5.56 4.04 5.07
N ALA A 272 -5.25 4.47 3.84
CA ALA A 272 -4.33 5.58 3.61
C ALA A 272 -5.00 6.95 3.89
N PRO A 273 -4.25 7.97 4.30
CA PRO A 273 -4.70 9.35 4.16
C PRO A 273 -4.86 9.69 2.66
N PRO A 274 -5.91 10.41 2.24
CA PRO A 274 -5.95 10.97 0.90
C PRO A 274 -4.95 12.14 0.80
N GLY A 275 -4.03 12.08 -0.17
CA GLY A 275 -3.10 13.18 -0.47
C GLY A 275 -1.67 13.04 0.06
N ASP A 276 -1.17 11.82 0.28
CA ASP A 276 0.28 11.55 0.43
C ASP A 276 0.99 11.26 -0.93
N ASP A 277 0.28 11.41 -2.06
CA ASP A 277 0.86 11.47 -3.41
C ASP A 277 1.66 12.78 -3.58
N ASP A 278 2.97 12.70 -3.85
CA ASP A 278 3.88 13.85 -4.07
C ASP A 278 3.66 14.57 -5.44
N ASP A 279 2.54 14.32 -6.13
CA ASP A 279 2.12 14.98 -7.37
C ASP A 279 1.07 16.08 -7.05
N ASP A 280 1.31 17.33 -7.47
CA ASP A 280 0.58 18.59 -7.12
C ASP A 280 -0.96 18.68 -7.41
N ASP A 281 -1.67 17.58 -7.73
CA ASP A 281 -3.11 17.56 -8.03
C ASP A 281 -3.95 17.14 -6.80
N ASP A 282 -4.29 18.10 -5.93
CA ASP A 282 -5.18 17.93 -4.77
C ASP A 282 -6.65 17.62 -5.18
N ASP A 283 -6.92 16.33 -5.44
CA ASP A 283 -8.26 15.73 -5.54
C ASP A 283 -8.58 14.91 -4.27
N SER A 284 -8.04 15.34 -3.10
CA SER A 284 -8.40 14.77 -1.78
C SER A 284 -9.87 15.05 -1.42
N GLY A 285 -10.49 15.98 -2.13
CA GLY A 285 -11.85 16.46 -1.95
C GLY A 285 -12.02 17.39 -0.76
N ALA A 286 -11.26 17.21 0.32
CA ALA A 286 -11.32 17.99 1.56
C ALA A 286 -10.89 19.46 1.40
N PRO A 287 -11.27 20.34 2.34
CA PRO A 287 -10.68 21.69 2.43
C PRO A 287 -9.22 21.59 2.87
N GLY A 288 -8.33 22.33 2.20
CA GLY A 288 -6.92 22.40 2.59
C GLY A 288 -6.69 22.89 4.03
N PHE A 289 -5.52 22.54 4.59
CA PHE A 289 -5.13 22.91 5.96
C PHE A 289 -5.04 24.43 6.17
N GLY A 290 -5.24 24.88 7.41
CA GLY A 290 -5.40 26.30 7.71
C GLY A 290 -5.27 26.69 9.19
N SER A 291 -5.99 27.73 9.58
CA SER A 291 -6.12 28.21 10.96
C SER A 291 -7.43 28.98 11.10
N SER A 292 -8.54 28.32 10.79
CA SER A 292 -9.87 28.91 10.64
C SER A 292 -10.95 27.98 11.17
N GLU A 293 -11.94 28.58 11.82
CA GLU A 293 -13.08 27.92 12.47
C GLU A 293 -14.32 28.53 11.80
N THR A 294 -15.28 27.70 11.37
CA THR A 294 -16.43 28.15 10.56
C THR A 294 -17.70 27.41 10.99
N LYS A 295 -18.45 27.97 11.93
CA LYS A 295 -19.71 27.40 12.43
C LYS A 295 -20.92 28.14 11.86
N ILE A 296 -21.95 27.41 11.44
CA ILE A 296 -23.23 28.02 10.99
C ILE A 296 -24.46 27.26 11.49
N ASN A 297 -25.50 28.00 11.87
CA ASN A 297 -26.78 27.41 12.29
C ASN A 297 -27.56 26.88 11.07
N LEU A 298 -28.01 25.62 11.12
CA LEU A 298 -28.88 25.07 10.08
C LEU A 298 -30.30 25.63 10.23
N THR A 299 -30.85 26.21 9.16
CA THR A 299 -32.22 26.75 9.19
C THR A 299 -33.23 25.61 9.13
N ASN A 300 -34.11 25.56 10.13
CA ASN A 300 -35.27 24.67 10.10
C ASN A 300 -36.25 25.08 8.98
N VAL A 301 -36.44 24.17 8.02
CA VAL A 301 -37.34 24.29 6.86
C VAL A 301 -38.41 23.20 6.84
N GLY A 302 -38.46 22.39 7.90
CA GLY A 302 -39.09 21.08 7.94
C GLY A 302 -40.56 21.04 8.39
N PRO A 303 -41.08 19.81 8.59
CA PRO A 303 -42.39 19.58 9.19
C PRO A 303 -42.37 19.64 10.73
N ASP A 304 -41.19 19.47 11.34
CA ASP A 304 -40.95 19.54 12.78
C ASP A 304 -40.54 20.97 13.16
N PRO A 305 -41.29 21.69 14.02
CA PRO A 305 -41.04 23.10 14.30
C PRO A 305 -40.01 23.36 15.39
N ASP A 306 -39.64 22.34 16.16
CA ASP A 306 -38.79 22.50 17.35
C ASP A 306 -37.32 22.08 17.08
N ALA A 307 -37.07 21.26 16.05
CA ALA A 307 -35.75 20.80 15.62
C ALA A 307 -34.73 21.92 15.29
N SER A 308 -33.47 21.69 15.69
CA SER A 308 -32.30 22.57 15.50
C SER A 308 -31.05 21.76 15.10
N GLY A 309 -29.96 22.46 14.79
CA GLY A 309 -28.65 21.86 14.50
C GLY A 309 -27.72 22.87 13.85
N ASP A 310 -26.44 22.53 13.78
CA ASP A 310 -25.40 23.36 13.17
C ASP A 310 -24.38 22.50 12.40
N ALA A 311 -23.51 23.16 11.64
CA ALA A 311 -22.40 22.54 10.95
C ALA A 311 -21.13 23.39 11.16
N GLU A 312 -20.01 22.71 11.40
CA GLU A 312 -18.75 23.31 11.83
C GLU A 312 -17.59 22.79 10.98
N LEU A 313 -16.67 23.68 10.59
CA LEU A 313 -15.42 23.33 9.92
C LEU A 313 -14.22 23.92 10.67
N GLU A 314 -13.43 23.06 11.32
CA GLU A 314 -12.15 23.39 11.94
C GLU A 314 -10.99 23.09 10.97
N GLN A 315 -10.33 24.10 10.42
CA GLN A 315 -9.08 23.94 9.66
C GLN A 315 -7.87 24.31 10.52
N HIS A 316 -6.98 23.33 10.73
CA HIS A 316 -5.71 23.49 11.43
C HIS A 316 -4.53 23.21 10.50
N ALA A 317 -3.31 23.47 10.97
CA ALA A 317 -2.08 23.37 10.16
C ALA A 317 -1.66 21.93 9.79
N SER A 318 -2.37 20.90 10.28
CA SER A 318 -2.04 19.48 10.07
C SER A 318 -3.26 18.55 10.09
N ARG A 319 -4.48 19.11 10.07
CA ARG A 319 -5.76 18.39 10.06
C ARG A 319 -6.88 19.36 9.72
N VAL A 320 -7.94 18.85 9.12
CA VAL A 320 -9.25 19.52 9.00
C VAL A 320 -10.33 18.61 9.55
N GLU A 321 -11.24 19.16 10.35
CA GLU A 321 -12.40 18.48 10.92
C GLU A 321 -13.68 19.18 10.43
N PHE A 322 -14.68 18.40 10.04
CA PHE A 322 -16.00 18.88 9.66
C PHE A 322 -17.05 18.07 10.39
N ASP A 323 -17.85 18.73 11.22
CA ASP A 323 -18.72 18.08 12.19
C ASP A 323 -20.14 18.67 12.09
N VAL A 324 -21.17 17.83 12.26
CA VAL A 324 -22.58 18.21 12.11
C VAL A 324 -23.39 17.64 13.27
N GLU A 325 -24.01 18.52 14.05
CA GLU A 325 -24.85 18.18 15.21
C GLU A 325 -26.31 18.57 14.94
N ILE A 326 -27.26 17.70 15.31
CA ILE A 326 -28.70 17.90 15.13
C ILE A 326 -29.49 17.54 16.40
N GLU A 327 -30.43 18.42 16.78
CA GLU A 327 -31.16 18.40 18.04
C GLU A 327 -32.70 18.38 17.85
N ASP A 328 -33.41 17.91 18.88
CA ASP A 328 -34.87 17.92 19.07
C ASP A 328 -35.71 17.27 17.94
N LEU A 329 -35.06 16.47 17.08
CA LEU A 329 -35.69 15.64 16.05
C LEU A 329 -36.28 14.33 16.61
N ASP A 330 -37.35 13.84 15.97
CA ASP A 330 -38.02 12.56 16.27
C ASP A 330 -37.03 11.37 16.06
N LEU A 331 -36.91 10.47 17.05
CA LEU A 331 -35.89 9.38 17.06
C LEU A 331 -35.86 8.54 15.76
N GLY A 332 -34.71 8.52 15.08
CA GLY A 332 -34.51 7.76 13.84
C GLY A 332 -33.14 8.00 13.19
N SER A 333 -32.92 7.38 12.02
CA SER A 333 -31.80 7.73 11.13
C SER A 333 -32.19 8.92 10.25
N TYR A 334 -31.26 9.84 10.02
CA TYR A 334 -31.37 11.00 9.14
C TYR A 334 -30.21 10.99 8.13
N GLU A 335 -30.42 11.59 6.96
CA GLU A 335 -29.52 11.58 5.82
C GLU A 335 -28.82 12.94 5.71
N LEU A 336 -27.49 13.00 5.88
CA LEU A 336 -26.68 14.22 5.68
C LEU A 336 -26.26 14.34 4.21
N TRP A 337 -26.71 15.39 3.53
CA TRP A 337 -26.32 15.71 2.16
C TRP A 337 -25.49 17.00 2.10
N VAL A 338 -24.43 17.00 1.31
CA VAL A 338 -23.57 18.16 1.04
C VAL A 338 -23.38 18.28 -0.46
N GLY A 339 -23.68 19.45 -1.04
CA GLY A 339 -23.62 19.70 -2.48
C GLY A 339 -24.64 18.91 -3.32
N GLY A 340 -25.56 18.20 -2.66
CA GLY A 340 -26.48 17.25 -3.31
C GLY A 340 -25.98 15.80 -3.38
N GLU A 341 -24.87 15.49 -2.72
CA GLU A 341 -24.36 14.12 -2.51
C GLU A 341 -24.54 13.68 -1.05
N LEU A 342 -24.89 12.41 -0.83
CA LEU A 342 -25.11 11.83 0.49
C LEU A 342 -23.75 11.51 1.14
N ARG A 343 -23.46 12.11 2.29
CA ARG A 343 -22.19 11.91 3.02
C ARG A 343 -22.30 10.94 4.19
N ALA A 344 -23.40 10.96 4.95
CA ALA A 344 -23.59 10.06 6.09
C ALA A 344 -25.07 9.80 6.42
N GLU A 345 -25.29 8.76 7.23
CA GLU A 345 -26.50 8.62 8.07
C GLU A 345 -26.17 9.04 9.51
N ILE A 346 -27.03 9.86 10.12
CA ILE A 346 -26.95 10.32 11.52
C ILE A 346 -28.04 9.60 12.34
N GLU A 347 -27.68 8.87 13.41
CA GLU A 347 -28.65 8.24 14.31
C GLU A 347 -29.04 9.19 15.46
N VAL A 348 -30.26 9.74 15.41
CA VAL A 348 -30.80 10.62 16.46
C VAL A 348 -31.30 9.78 17.65
N ILE A 349 -30.71 10.01 18.82
CA ILE A 349 -30.88 9.21 20.04
C ILE A 349 -31.48 10.01 21.22
N GLN A 350 -31.90 9.29 22.27
CA GLN A 350 -32.50 9.87 23.48
C GLN A 350 -31.42 10.15 24.56
N VAL A 351 -31.36 11.40 24.97
CA VAL A 351 -30.36 11.99 25.88
C VAL A 351 -31.01 12.68 27.08
N ASP A 352 -30.23 13.36 27.95
CA ASP A 352 -30.73 14.06 29.18
C ASP A 352 -30.98 15.56 28.94
N GLY A 353 -31.51 15.90 27.76
CA GLY A 353 -31.88 17.26 27.34
C GLY A 353 -33.14 17.20 26.48
N GLY A 354 -32.98 16.72 25.24
CA GLY A 354 -34.03 16.46 24.26
C GLY A 354 -33.78 15.16 23.51
N THR A 355 -33.48 15.29 22.22
CA THR A 355 -32.86 14.26 21.37
C THR A 355 -31.66 14.90 20.65
N GLU A 356 -30.58 14.14 20.48
CA GLU A 356 -29.29 14.60 19.92
C GLU A 356 -28.82 13.56 18.88
N GLY A 357 -28.07 13.98 17.87
CA GLY A 357 -27.41 13.13 16.89
C GLY A 357 -26.23 13.86 16.24
N GLU A 358 -25.11 13.17 16.11
CA GLU A 358 -23.82 13.75 15.70
C GLU A 358 -23.21 12.96 14.53
N VAL A 359 -22.45 13.62 13.66
CA VAL A 359 -21.49 12.96 12.76
C VAL A 359 -20.24 13.81 12.58
N GLU A 360 -19.09 13.16 12.70
CA GLU A 360 -17.77 13.78 12.67
C GLU A 360 -16.98 13.27 11.46
N PHE A 361 -16.38 14.17 10.67
CA PHE A 361 -15.49 13.86 9.54
C PHE A 361 -14.12 14.51 9.75
N ARG A 362 -13.04 13.88 9.29
CA ARG A 362 -11.68 14.43 9.41
C ARG A 362 -10.74 14.01 8.29
N ASN A 363 -9.85 14.90 7.87
CA ASN A 363 -8.67 14.58 7.06
C ASN A 363 -7.39 15.08 7.78
N PRO A 364 -6.38 14.23 8.08
CA PRO A 364 -6.39 12.76 7.98
C PRO A 364 -7.41 12.13 8.93
N VAL A 365 -8.01 10.99 8.58
CA VAL A 365 -9.03 10.34 9.43
C VAL A 365 -8.48 9.97 10.83
N GLU A 366 -9.30 10.14 11.87
CA GLU A 366 -8.98 9.73 13.25
C GLU A 366 -9.88 8.55 13.68
N PRO A 367 -9.39 7.53 14.42
CA PRO A 367 -10.17 6.35 14.80
C PRO A 367 -11.45 6.64 15.59
N GLY A 368 -12.57 6.77 14.88
CA GLY A 368 -13.89 7.10 15.43
C GLY A 368 -14.67 8.03 14.50
N LYS A 369 -13.97 8.96 13.83
CA LYS A 369 -14.52 9.86 12.81
C LYS A 369 -14.61 9.17 11.44
N LEU A 370 -15.41 9.72 10.54
CA LEU A 370 -15.38 9.41 9.11
C LEU A 370 -14.21 10.13 8.43
N LEU A 371 -13.81 9.69 7.24
CA LEU A 371 -12.87 10.43 6.41
C LEU A 371 -13.59 11.65 5.80
N LEU A 372 -13.00 12.84 5.90
CA LEU A 372 -13.44 14.01 5.15
C LEU A 372 -12.88 13.90 3.72
N ASP A 373 -13.74 13.56 2.76
CA ASP A 373 -13.41 13.41 1.33
C ASP A 373 -14.11 14.48 0.44
N PHE A 374 -14.49 15.60 1.04
CA PHE A 374 -15.28 16.66 0.38
C PHE A 374 -15.12 18.04 1.03
N ASP A 375 -15.30 19.07 0.21
CA ASP A 375 -15.28 20.46 0.61
C ASP A 375 -16.72 20.96 0.85
N PRO A 376 -17.14 21.23 2.11
CA PRO A 376 -18.42 21.86 2.39
C PRO A 376 -18.47 23.34 1.99
N LEU A 377 -17.34 24.02 1.72
CA LEU A 377 -17.32 25.46 1.45
C LEU A 377 -18.16 25.83 0.23
N GLY A 378 -19.11 26.74 0.43
CA GLY A 378 -20.06 27.17 -0.59
C GLY A 378 -21.12 26.14 -1.00
N GLN A 379 -21.17 24.98 -0.35
CA GLN A 379 -22.15 23.92 -0.65
C GLN A 379 -23.48 24.13 0.07
N LEU A 380 -24.56 23.61 -0.52
CA LEU A 380 -25.82 23.43 0.21
C LEU A 380 -25.73 22.20 1.09
N ILE A 381 -26.02 22.36 2.38
CA ILE A 381 -26.23 21.28 3.35
C ILE A 381 -27.74 21.04 3.49
N THR A 382 -28.18 19.77 3.45
CA THR A 382 -29.52 19.36 3.89
C THR A 382 -29.45 18.17 4.84
N ILE A 383 -30.27 18.22 5.90
CA ILE A 383 -30.58 17.09 6.77
C ILE A 383 -31.95 16.56 6.35
N GLU A 384 -32.00 15.35 5.81
CA GLU A 384 -33.21 14.76 5.25
C GLU A 384 -33.64 13.49 5.99
N GLN A 385 -34.91 13.12 5.82
CA GLN A 385 -35.36 11.76 6.13
C GLN A 385 -36.42 11.32 5.12
N ASN A 386 -36.17 10.22 4.41
CA ASN A 386 -37.05 9.69 3.36
C ASN A 386 -37.35 10.73 2.25
N GLY A 387 -36.39 11.61 1.93
CA GLY A 387 -36.56 12.71 0.97
C GLY A 387 -37.48 13.83 1.45
N THR A 388 -37.50 14.09 2.76
CA THR A 388 -38.07 15.29 3.38
C THR A 388 -36.95 16.03 4.09
N ILE A 389 -36.64 17.26 3.67
CA ILE A 389 -35.66 18.13 4.35
C ILE A 389 -36.26 18.63 5.67
N PHE A 390 -35.46 18.57 6.74
CA PHE A 390 -35.77 19.13 8.06
C PHE A 390 -34.98 20.41 8.31
N LEU A 391 -33.66 20.33 8.16
CA LEU A 391 -32.71 21.43 8.38
C LEU A 391 -31.90 21.68 7.10
N SER A 392 -31.52 22.94 6.82
CA SER A 392 -30.69 23.28 5.67
C SER A 392 -30.00 24.64 5.81
N ALA A 393 -28.81 24.78 5.24
CA ALA A 393 -28.12 26.06 5.05
C ALA A 393 -27.19 26.00 3.82
N GLU A 394 -26.84 27.17 3.26
CA GLU A 394 -25.69 27.30 2.37
C GLU A 394 -24.46 27.54 3.27
N PHE A 395 -23.48 26.64 3.24
CA PHE A 395 -22.26 26.76 4.04
C PHE A 395 -21.35 27.86 3.45
N PRO A 396 -20.62 28.65 4.26
CA PRO A 396 -19.81 29.77 3.77
C PRO A 396 -18.81 29.35 2.68
N SER A 397 -18.66 30.15 1.62
CA SER A 397 -17.66 29.92 0.56
C SER A 397 -16.25 30.43 0.92
N THR A 398 -16.06 30.84 2.17
CA THR A 398 -14.85 31.48 2.69
C THR A 398 -14.69 31.05 4.15
N PRO A 399 -13.59 30.38 4.53
CA PRO A 399 -13.34 30.03 5.93
C PRO A 399 -13.26 31.23 6.87
N GLY A 400 -13.61 31.03 8.14
CA GLY A 400 -13.57 32.08 9.17
C GLY A 400 -14.72 33.09 9.06
N VAL A 401 -15.88 32.67 8.56
CA VAL A 401 -17.07 33.51 8.37
C VAL A 401 -18.32 32.77 8.86
N GLY A 402 -18.49 32.68 10.19
CA GLY A 402 -19.57 31.94 10.85
C GLY A 402 -20.64 32.80 11.53
N ASP A 403 -21.61 32.14 12.18
CA ASP A 403 -22.55 32.73 13.15
C ASP A 403 -21.90 32.77 14.55
N ASP A 404 -20.73 33.39 14.67
CA ASP A 404 -19.94 33.39 15.91
C ASP A 404 -20.60 34.28 16.98
N ASP A 405 -21.27 33.67 17.97
CA ASP A 405 -22.05 34.38 19.01
C ASP A 405 -21.16 35.07 20.09
N ASP A 406 -19.83 35.08 19.90
CA ASP A 406 -18.80 35.43 20.90
C ASP A 406 -17.96 36.70 20.55
N ASP A 407 -18.52 37.66 19.79
CA ASP A 407 -17.94 39.02 19.60
C ASP A 407 -18.04 39.90 20.89
N GLU A 408 -17.48 39.43 22.00
CA GLU A 408 -17.11 40.24 23.17
C GLU A 408 -15.84 41.07 22.81
N GLY A 409 -16.04 42.06 21.95
CA GLY A 409 -15.00 42.74 21.17
C GLY A 409 -13.78 43.30 21.94
N SER A 410 -12.61 43.13 21.30
CA SER A 410 -11.33 43.68 21.75
C SER A 410 -11.17 45.17 21.42
N ASP A 411 -11.50 46.02 22.40
CA ASP A 411 -11.17 47.45 22.43
C ASP A 411 -9.64 47.68 22.26
N ASP A 412 -9.16 48.21 21.13
CA ASP A 412 -7.86 48.90 21.10
C ASP A 412 -7.87 50.16 20.20
N ASN A 413 -7.61 51.32 20.81
CA ASN A 413 -7.76 52.64 20.19
C ASN A 413 -6.39 53.18 19.71
N GLY A 414 -6.06 52.97 18.43
CA GLY A 414 -4.76 53.29 17.83
C GLY A 414 -4.73 54.46 16.82
N ASN A 415 -5.43 55.57 17.08
CA ASN A 415 -5.58 56.71 16.15
C ASN A 415 -4.26 57.43 15.77
N ASP A 416 -3.91 57.52 14.48
CA ASP A 416 -3.12 58.64 13.93
C ASP A 416 -3.45 58.97 12.44
N ASP A 417 -4.46 59.82 12.26
CA ASP A 417 -4.65 60.88 11.24
C ASP A 417 -3.91 60.80 9.87
N GLY A 418 -4.52 60.14 8.87
CA GLY A 418 -5.36 60.84 7.87
C GLY A 418 -4.78 61.46 6.58
N ASN A 419 -5.74 61.92 5.74
CA ASN A 419 -5.62 62.85 4.59
C ASN A 419 -5.08 62.27 3.25
N ASN A 420 -5.70 62.43 2.07
CA ASN A 420 -7.08 62.76 1.66
C ASN A 420 -7.22 62.65 0.11
N ASP A 421 -8.43 62.88 -0.41
CA ASP A 421 -8.78 63.44 -1.74
C ASP A 421 -8.64 62.58 -3.03
N ASP A 422 -9.81 62.42 -3.67
CA ASP A 422 -10.13 62.62 -5.11
C ASP A 422 -9.84 61.54 -6.18
N ASP A 423 -10.88 60.74 -6.44
CA ASP A 423 -11.73 60.74 -7.65
C ASP A 423 -11.25 60.30 -9.07
N ASP A 424 -12.28 59.85 -9.81
CA ASP A 424 -12.49 59.71 -11.27
C ASP A 424 -11.86 58.54 -12.06
N ASP A 425 -12.75 57.68 -12.58
CA ASP A 425 -12.60 56.87 -13.80
C ASP A 425 -12.59 57.78 -15.06
N ASP A 426 -11.90 57.38 -16.14
CA ASP A 426 -12.41 57.43 -17.53
C ASP A 426 -11.38 56.78 -18.51
N ASP A 427 -11.88 56.29 -19.66
CA ASP A 427 -11.15 55.48 -20.65
C ASP A 427 -10.42 56.27 -21.78
N ASP A 428 -9.67 55.52 -22.60
CA ASP A 428 -9.45 55.67 -24.07
C ASP A 428 -8.39 56.63 -24.70
N ASP A 429 -8.03 56.23 -25.94
CA ASP A 429 -7.39 56.93 -27.08
C ASP A 429 -5.85 57.23 -27.12
N ASP A 430 -5.12 56.26 -27.68
CA ASP A 430 -4.40 56.31 -28.99
C ASP A 430 -2.99 56.94 -29.24
N ASP A 431 -2.29 56.30 -30.21
CA ASP A 431 -1.24 56.75 -31.16
C ASP A 431 0.17 57.20 -30.64
N ASP A 432 1.34 56.90 -31.26
CA ASP A 432 1.67 56.25 -32.56
C ASP A 432 3.21 55.91 -32.66
N GLU A 433 3.62 55.15 -33.71
CA GLU A 433 5.00 55.05 -34.36
C GLU A 433 6.23 54.66 -33.46
N ASP A 434 7.37 54.04 -33.87
CA ASP A 434 8.03 53.40 -35.04
C ASP A 434 8.97 52.29 -34.41
N GLU A 435 9.69 51.34 -35.03
CA GLU A 435 10.14 50.98 -36.41
C GLU A 435 10.32 49.40 -36.47
N ASP A 436 10.43 48.79 -37.66
CA ASP A 436 10.41 47.34 -38.05
C ASP A 436 11.47 46.32 -37.48
N ASP A 437 11.19 45.00 -37.59
CA ASP A 437 11.95 44.02 -38.44
C ASP A 437 11.38 42.55 -38.39
N GLU A 438 11.48 41.77 -39.48
CA GLU A 438 10.91 40.41 -39.68
C GLU A 438 11.97 39.30 -39.91
N ASP A 439 11.70 38.07 -39.43
CA ASP A 439 11.95 36.68 -39.93
C ASP A 439 13.20 36.21 -40.77
N GLU A 440 13.32 34.87 -40.84
CA GLU A 440 14.06 33.99 -41.80
C GLU A 440 15.56 33.63 -41.58
N ASP A 441 16.07 32.74 -42.45
CA ASP A 441 17.33 31.94 -42.46
C ASP A 441 17.39 30.77 -41.44
N GLU A 442 16.96 29.53 -41.72
CA GLU A 442 17.31 28.50 -42.75
C GLU A 442 18.58 27.64 -42.46
N ASP A 443 18.50 26.35 -42.82
CA ASP A 443 19.55 25.33 -42.63
C ASP A 443 20.62 25.37 -43.76
N GLU A 444 21.90 25.13 -43.44
CA GLU A 444 22.87 24.55 -44.38
C GLU A 444 23.71 23.44 -43.72
N ASP A 445 23.64 22.23 -44.31
CA ASP A 445 24.65 21.18 -44.12
C ASP A 445 25.97 21.56 -44.83
N ASP A 446 27.11 21.04 -44.37
CA ASP A 446 28.22 20.71 -45.30
C ASP A 446 29.12 19.62 -44.68
N GLU A 447 29.41 18.58 -45.47
CA GLU A 447 30.43 17.56 -45.20
C GLU A 447 31.76 18.00 -45.83
N ASP A 448 32.93 17.66 -45.24
CA ASP A 448 34.05 17.08 -46.01
C ASP A 448 35.28 16.68 -45.16
N ASP A 449 35.98 15.67 -45.69
CA ASP A 449 37.14 14.92 -45.21
C ASP A 449 38.46 15.69 -44.96
N ASP A 450 39.36 15.09 -44.16
CA ASP A 450 40.80 14.81 -44.41
C ASP A 450 41.49 14.47 -43.05
N GLU A 451 41.73 13.18 -42.74
CA GLU A 451 42.93 12.36 -43.03
C GLU A 451 44.21 12.63 -42.17
N ASP A 452 44.74 11.52 -41.61
CA ASP A 452 46.12 11.20 -41.17
C ASP A 452 46.97 12.10 -40.22
N ASP A 453 47.46 11.52 -39.11
CA ASP A 453 48.88 11.08 -38.99
C ASP A 453 49.06 10.00 -37.88
N ASP A 454 50.15 9.23 -37.94
CA ASP A 454 50.47 8.03 -37.13
C ASP A 454 51.03 8.34 -35.70
N GLY A 455 51.04 7.33 -34.80
CA GLY A 455 51.75 7.45 -33.51
C GLY A 455 51.71 6.26 -32.53
N ASP A 456 52.35 5.13 -32.86
CA ASP A 456 52.72 4.08 -31.87
C ASP A 456 53.76 4.55 -30.84
N ASP A 457 53.79 3.95 -29.64
CA ASP A 457 55.04 3.51 -28.96
C ASP A 457 54.78 2.60 -27.72
N ASP A 458 55.23 1.34 -27.82
CA ASP A 458 55.50 0.27 -26.80
C ASP A 458 54.63 0.11 -25.52
#